data_AF-A0A520B463-F1
#
_entry.id   AF-A0A520B463-F1
#
_cell.length_a   1.000
_cell.length_b   1.000
_cell.length_c   1.000
_cell.angle_alpha   90.00
_cell.angle_beta   90.00
_cell.angle_gamma   90.00
#
_symmetry.space_group_name_H-M   'P 1'
#
loop_
_entity.id
_entity.type
_entity.pdbx_description
1 polymer ?
#
loop_
_entity_poly.entity_id
_entity_poly.type
_entity_poly.pdbx_seq_one_letter_code
_entity_poly.pdbx_strand_id
1 'polypeptide(L)'
;MPKPKSKYTFFDKIFLPLTIVAAVCLLLGTIAGGVDPRTNILFAYFALAYPYSLLINIFFSIWWALRKRWAFVIVIVCLVGVGYKTLHATFGFGGIEGESQKTEGSIRMMTYN
;
A
#
# COMPACT_ATOMS: atom_id res chain seq x y z
N MET A 1 -10.11 -44.71 10.13
CA MET A 1 -9.60 -43.74 9.14
C MET A 1 -9.00 -42.55 9.88
N PRO A 2 -7.68 -42.33 9.87
CA PRO A 2 -7.10 -41.14 10.48
C PRO A 2 -7.53 -39.92 9.65
N LYS A 3 -8.25 -38.98 10.28
CA LYS A 3 -8.64 -37.71 9.66
C LYS A 3 -7.39 -37.01 9.14
N PRO A 4 -7.37 -36.50 7.89
CA PRO A 4 -6.21 -35.81 7.37
C PRO A 4 -5.91 -34.63 8.29
N LYS A 5 -4.71 -34.60 8.88
CA LYS A 5 -4.26 -33.55 9.79
C LYS A 5 -4.32 -32.23 9.00
N SER A 6 -5.25 -31.35 9.38
CA SER A 6 -5.40 -30.04 8.78
C SER A 6 -4.04 -29.32 8.77
N LYS A 7 -3.48 -29.11 7.58
CA LYS A 7 -2.22 -28.37 7.38
C LYS A 7 -2.31 -26.90 7.81
N TYR A 8 -3.49 -26.41 8.17
CA TYR A 8 -3.76 -25.04 8.61
C TYR A 8 -4.19 -25.04 10.07
N THR A 9 -3.49 -24.25 10.89
CA THR A 9 -3.83 -24.00 12.29
C THR A 9 -5.13 -23.17 12.34
N PHE A 10 -5.93 -23.26 13.41
CA PHE A 10 -7.13 -22.42 13.57
C PHE A 10 -6.87 -20.93 13.32
N PHE A 11 -5.72 -20.43 13.77
CA PHE A 11 -5.25 -19.07 13.49
C PHE A 11 -5.00 -18.79 12.00
N ASP A 12 -4.53 -19.76 11.20
CA ASP A 12 -4.37 -19.58 9.75
C ASP A 12 -5.72 -19.30 9.08
N LYS A 13 -6.80 -19.98 9.51
CA LYS A 13 -8.13 -19.80 8.91
C LYS A 13 -8.71 -18.42 9.13
N ILE A 14 -8.31 -17.72 10.20
CA ILE A 14 -8.75 -16.35 10.50
C ILE A 14 -7.84 -15.33 9.80
N PHE A 15 -6.52 -15.56 9.81
CA PHE A 15 -5.56 -14.63 9.23
C PHE A 15 -5.58 -14.62 7.70
N LEU A 16 -5.92 -15.73 7.06
CA LEU A 16 -5.97 -15.85 5.60
C LEU A 16 -7.02 -14.91 4.96
N PRO A 17 -8.31 -14.91 5.36
CA PRO A 17 -9.27 -13.95 4.82
C PRO A 17 -8.89 -12.50 5.16
N LEU A 18 -8.32 -12.25 6.34
CA LEU A 18 -7.89 -10.91 6.73
C LEU A 18 -6.73 -10.39 5.86
N THR A 19 -5.80 -11.27 5.49
CA THR A 19 -4.72 -10.96 4.54
C THR A 19 -5.28 -10.66 3.15
N ILE A 20 -6.30 -11.41 2.69
CA ILE A 20 -6.96 -11.17 1.41
C ILE A 20 -7.66 -9.81 1.41
N VAL A 21 -8.43 -9.50 2.46
CA VAL A 21 -9.10 -8.19 2.59
C VAL A 21 -8.08 -7.06 2.61
N ALA A 22 -6.98 -7.21 3.36
CA ALA A 22 -5.90 -6.22 3.38
C ALA A 22 -5.25 -6.05 1.99
N ALA A 23 -5.02 -7.13 1.25
CA ALA A 23 -4.48 -7.08 -0.11
C ALA A 23 -5.44 -6.38 -1.08
N VAL A 24 -6.76 -6.62 -0.97
CA VAL A 24 -7.78 -5.94 -1.78
C VAL A 24 -7.82 -4.44 -1.46
N CYS A 25 -7.79 -4.05 -0.17
CA CYS A 25 -7.69 -2.64 0.22
C CYS A 25 -6.44 -1.98 -0.36
N LEU A 26 -5.29 -2.67 -0.33
CA LEU A 26 -4.05 -2.14 -0.90
C LEU A 26 -4.18 -1.96 -2.41
N LEU A 27 -4.74 -2.94 -3.13
CA LEU A 27 -5.02 -2.85 -4.56
C LEU A 27 -5.90 -1.65 -4.90
N LEU A 28 -7.00 -1.47 -4.16
CA LEU A 28 -7.91 -0.33 -4.34
C LEU A 28 -7.20 1.00 -4.09
N GLY A 29 -6.38 1.09 -3.05
CA GLY A 29 -5.56 2.29 -2.79
C GLY A 29 -4.56 2.59 -3.90
N THR A 30 -3.93 1.56 -4.48
CA THR A 30 -3.04 1.73 -5.64
C THR A 30 -3.77 2.27 -6.86
N ILE A 31 -4.93 1.72 -7.19
CA ILE A 31 -5.73 2.16 -8.35
C ILE A 31 -6.26 3.57 -8.09
N ALA A 32 -6.74 3.84 -6.88
CA ALA A 32 -7.27 5.13 -6.48
C ALA A 32 -6.24 6.26 -6.60
N GLY A 33 -4.95 5.99 -6.40
CA GLY A 33 -3.88 6.98 -6.61
C GLY A 33 -3.80 7.54 -8.03
N GLY A 34 -4.40 6.86 -9.03
CA GLY A 34 -4.49 7.33 -10.41
C GLY A 34 -5.87 7.87 -10.82
N VAL A 35 -6.86 7.87 -9.93
CA VAL A 35 -8.25 8.28 -10.22
C VAL A 35 -8.50 9.68 -9.67
N ASP A 36 -9.19 10.53 -10.44
CA ASP A 36 -9.56 11.87 -9.99
C ASP A 36 -10.50 11.79 -8.76
N PRO A 37 -10.08 12.30 -7.59
CA PRO A 37 -10.84 12.22 -6.34
C PRO A 37 -12.19 12.94 -6.40
N ARG A 38 -12.40 13.83 -7.39
CA ARG A 38 -13.67 14.56 -7.57
C ARG A 38 -14.78 13.68 -8.12
N THR A 39 -14.43 12.60 -8.82
CA THR A 39 -15.41 11.69 -9.43
C THR A 39 -15.96 10.68 -8.43
N ASN A 40 -15.12 10.20 -7.51
CA ASN A 40 -15.51 9.19 -6.53
C ASN A 40 -14.80 9.38 -5.20
N ILE A 41 -15.52 9.95 -4.24
CA ILE A 41 -15.03 10.22 -2.88
C ILE A 41 -14.55 8.93 -2.19
N LEU A 42 -15.21 7.79 -2.44
CA LEU A 42 -14.84 6.50 -1.86
C LEU A 42 -13.40 6.10 -2.26
N PHE A 43 -13.04 6.27 -3.53
CA PHE A 43 -11.67 5.99 -3.98
C PHE A 43 -10.67 6.97 -3.34
N ALA A 44 -11.02 8.23 -3.14
CA ALA A 44 -10.16 9.19 -2.43
C ALA A 44 -9.82 8.71 -1.00
N TYR A 45 -10.80 8.14 -0.27
CA TYR A 45 -10.53 7.54 1.04
C TYR A 45 -9.61 6.32 0.96
N PHE A 46 -9.77 5.46 -0.06
CA PHE A 46 -8.85 4.33 -0.26
C PHE A 46 -7.43 4.76 -0.63
N ALA A 47 -7.28 5.84 -1.40
CA ALA A 47 -5.97 6.44 -1.68
C ALA A 47 -5.32 6.97 -0.39
N LEU A 48 -6.08 7.68 0.45
CA LEU A 48 -5.60 8.16 1.75
C LEU A 48 -5.27 7.00 2.71
N ALA A 49 -6.03 5.92 2.65
CA ALA A 49 -5.82 4.70 3.44
C ALA A 49 -4.68 3.82 2.92
N TYR A 50 -4.08 4.14 1.76
CA TYR A 50 -3.00 3.37 1.15
C TYR A 50 -1.79 3.11 2.07
N PRO A 51 -1.15 4.12 2.71
CA PRO A 51 0.00 3.88 3.59
C PRO A 51 -0.34 2.96 4.77
N TYR A 52 -1.54 3.08 5.34
CA TYR A 52 -2.01 2.21 6.42
C TYR A 52 -2.26 0.78 5.91
N SER A 53 -2.88 0.64 4.74
CA SER A 53 -3.09 -0.66 4.09
C SER A 53 -1.76 -1.34 3.78
N LEU A 54 -0.76 -0.57 3.35
CA LEU A 54 0.60 -1.05 3.09
C LEU A 54 1.28 -1.57 4.36
N LEU A 55 1.20 -0.84 5.47
CA LEU A 55 1.72 -1.31 6.77
C LEU A 55 1.06 -2.62 7.22
N ILE A 56 -0.27 -2.74 7.10
CA ILE A 56 -1.00 -3.96 7.45
C ILE A 56 -0.57 -5.15 6.58
N ASN A 57 -0.38 -4.93 5.27
CA ASN A 57 0.11 -5.97 4.37
C ASN A 57 1.55 -6.40 4.70
N ILE A 58 2.43 -5.46 5.07
CA ILE A 58 3.78 -5.79 5.53
C ILE A 58 3.72 -6.63 6.81
N PHE A 59 2.85 -6.28 7.76
CA PHE A 59 2.66 -7.08 8.98
C PHE A 59 2.21 -8.51 8.67
N PHE A 60 1.22 -8.69 7.79
CA PHE A 60 0.81 -10.02 7.36
C PHE A 60 1.90 -10.77 6.61
N SER A 61 2.68 -10.08 5.77
CA SER A 61 3.81 -10.66 5.07
C SER A 61 4.84 -11.23 6.06
N ILE A 62 5.22 -10.48 7.09
CA ILE A 62 6.12 -10.95 8.16
C ILE A 62 5.52 -12.17 8.87
N TRP A 63 4.23 -12.13 9.22
CA TRP A 63 3.54 -13.25 9.86
C TRP A 63 3.59 -14.53 9.01
N TRP A 64 3.31 -14.43 7.70
CA TRP A 64 3.34 -15.57 6.79
C TRP A 64 4.77 -16.06 6.51
N ALA A 65 5.76 -15.17 6.52
CA ALA A 65 7.18 -15.53 6.42
C ALA A 65 7.61 -16.40 7.62
N LEU A 66 7.22 -16.02 8.85
CA LEU A 66 7.48 -16.81 10.06
C LEU A 66 6.83 -18.20 10.01
N ARG A 67 5.64 -18.30 9.41
CA ARG A 67 4.94 -19.58 9.18
C ARG A 67 5.46 -20.38 7.98
N LYS A 68 6.54 -19.93 7.32
CA LYS A 68 7.13 -20.52 6.10
C LYS A 68 6.16 -20.64 4.93
N ARG A 69 5.15 -19.76 4.85
CA ARG A 69 4.16 -19.71 3.76
C ARG A 69 4.53 -18.62 2.75
N TRP A 70 5.64 -18.86 2.06
CA TRP A 70 6.24 -17.91 1.11
C TRP A 70 5.31 -17.47 -0.02
N ALA A 71 4.31 -18.27 -0.40
CA ALA A 71 3.35 -17.91 -1.43
C ALA A 71 2.63 -16.58 -1.14
N PHE A 72 2.15 -16.36 0.09
CA PHE A 72 1.45 -15.12 0.46
C PHE A 72 2.38 -13.92 0.53
N VAL A 73 3.62 -14.14 1.01
CA VAL A 73 4.68 -13.12 1.03
C VAL A 73 4.96 -12.62 -0.38
N ILE A 74 5.13 -13.55 -1.33
CA ILE A 74 5.39 -13.22 -2.74
C ILE A 74 4.23 -12.41 -3.32
N VAL A 75 2.98 -12.82 -3.07
CA VAL A 75 1.79 -12.10 -3.54
C VAL A 75 1.77 -10.65 -3.02
N ILE A 76 2.01 -10.45 -1.72
CA ILE A 76 2.03 -9.11 -1.11
C ILE A 76 3.15 -8.26 -1.70
N VAL A 77 4.35 -8.82 -1.84
CA VAL A 77 5.51 -8.12 -2.43
C VAL A 77 5.24 -7.75 -3.88
N CYS A 78 4.64 -8.64 -4.67
CA CYS A 78 4.23 -8.34 -6.04
C CYS A 78 3.19 -7.21 -6.09
N LEU A 79 2.21 -7.20 -5.18
CA LEU A 79 1.21 -6.14 -5.08
C LEU A 79 1.85 -4.77 -4.83
N VAL A 80 2.79 -4.72 -3.88
CA VAL A 80 3.55 -3.52 -3.54
C VAL A 80 4.40 -3.06 -4.73
N GLY A 81 5.02 -3.99 -5.45
CA GLY A 81 5.81 -3.72 -6.66
C GLY A 81 4.99 -3.12 -7.80
N VAL A 82 3.78 -3.65 -8.06
CA VAL A 82 2.83 -3.06 -9.02
C VAL A 82 2.46 -1.65 -8.60
N GLY A 83 2.33 -1.42 -7.29
CA GLY A 83 2.05 -0.12 -6.69
C GLY A 83 3.20 0.85 -6.54
N TYR A 84 4.37 0.58 -7.15
CA TYR A 84 5.57 1.37 -6.93
C TYR A 84 5.38 2.88 -7.17
N LYS A 85 4.58 3.25 -8.17
CA LYS A 85 4.26 4.68 -8.44
C LYS A 85 3.54 5.33 -7.27
N THR A 86 2.50 4.69 -6.74
CA THR A 86 1.72 5.17 -5.59
C THR A 86 2.57 5.17 -4.31
N LEU A 87 3.45 4.18 -4.15
CA LEU A 87 4.41 4.12 -3.06
C LEU A 87 5.40 5.28 -3.11
N HIS A 88 6.00 5.55 -4.27
CA HIS A 88 6.91 6.67 -4.46
C HIS A 88 6.21 8.02 -4.32
N ALA A 89 4.93 8.13 -4.71
CA ALA A 89 4.15 9.34 -4.44
C ALA A 89 3.89 9.57 -2.94
N THR A 90 3.80 8.49 -2.16
CA THR A 90 3.50 8.55 -0.72
C THR A 90 4.75 8.72 0.16
N PHE A 91 5.86 8.07 -0.22
CA PHE A 91 7.11 8.02 0.57
C PHE A 91 8.33 8.52 -0.20
N GLY A 92 8.16 9.12 -1.38
CA GLY A 92 9.25 9.67 -2.16
C GLY A 92 9.86 10.86 -1.45
N PHE A 93 11.06 10.68 -0.91
CA PHE A 93 11.86 11.75 -0.28
C PHE A 93 12.64 12.60 -1.30
N GLY A 94 12.61 12.22 -2.58
CA GLY A 94 13.21 12.98 -3.68
C GLY A 94 12.12 13.54 -4.60
N GLY A 95 11.74 14.80 -4.36
CA GLY A 95 11.01 15.57 -5.36
C GLY A 95 11.97 15.94 -6.49
N ILE A 96 11.46 15.99 -7.72
CA ILE A 96 12.14 16.70 -8.81
C ILE A 96 12.38 18.11 -8.27
N GLU A 97 13.64 18.52 -8.12
CA GLU A 97 13.96 19.92 -7.83
C GLU A 97 13.22 20.74 -8.89
N GLY A 98 12.18 21.47 -8.48
CA GLY A 98 11.50 22.35 -9.41
C GLY A 98 12.55 23.27 -10.02
N GLU A 99 12.54 23.42 -11.36
CA GLU A 99 13.43 24.29 -12.13
C GLU A 99 13.22 25.78 -11.80
N SER A 100 13.36 26.13 -10.53
CA SER A 100 13.25 27.49 -10.04
C SER A 100 14.53 27.78 -9.31
N GLN A 101 15.60 27.91 -10.11
CA GLN A 101 16.79 28.62 -9.65
C GLN A 101 16.31 29.97 -9.13
N LYS A 102 16.43 30.16 -7.82
CA LYS A 102 16.08 31.40 -7.17
C LYS A 102 16.97 32.49 -7.76
N THR A 103 16.40 33.44 -8.50
CA THR A 103 17.12 34.65 -8.91
C THR A 103 17.70 35.32 -7.67
N GLU A 104 19.00 35.61 -7.67
CA GLU A 104 19.68 36.30 -6.57
C GLU A 104 18.92 37.60 -6.22
N GLY A 105 18.61 37.78 -4.94
CA GLY A 105 17.87 38.94 -4.44
C GLY A 105 16.33 38.82 -4.45
N SER A 106 15.74 37.72 -4.95
CA SER A 106 14.29 37.53 -4.93
C SER A 106 13.78 36.87 -3.63
N ILE A 107 12.61 37.30 -3.15
CA ILE A 107 11.87 36.68 -2.04
C ILE A 107 10.71 35.90 -2.65
N ARG A 108 10.66 34.58 -2.39
CA ARG A 108 9.49 33.76 -2.76
C ARG A 108 8.37 34.03 -1.78
N MET A 109 7.28 34.60 -2.27
CA MET A 109 6.05 34.83 -1.51
C MET A 109 5.02 33.79 -1.95
N MET A 110 4.48 33.02 -1.01
CA MET A 110 3.30 32.19 -1.26
C MET A 110 2.06 33.08 -1.14
N THR A 111 1.35 33.29 -2.24
CA THR A 111 0.06 33.98 -2.23
C THR A 111 -1.04 32.97 -1.99
N TYR A 112 -1.92 33.25 -1.02
CA TYR A 112 -3.18 32.53 -0.83
C TYR A 112 -4.29 33.40 -1.43
N ASN A 113 -5.14 32.81 -2.27
CA ASN A 113 -6.37 33.42 -2.76
C ASN A 113 -7.56 32.65 -2.20
#